data_AF-A0AAW2TSV4-F1
#
_entry.id   AF-A0AAW2TSV4-F1
#
_cell.length_a   1.000
_cell.length_b   1.000
_cell.length_c   1.000
_cell.angle_alpha   90.00
_cell.angle_beta   90.00
_cell.angle_gamma   90.00
#
_symmetry.space_group_name_H-M   'P 1'
#
loop_
_entity.id
_entity.type
_entity.pdbx_description
1 polymer ?
#
loop_
_entity_poly.entity_id
_entity_poly.type
_entity_poly.pdbx_seq_one_letter_code
_entity_poly.pdbx_strand_id
1 'polypeptide(L)'
;MYNGIGIQTPRGSGTNGYVERSKFFVKPKRNAYSIKGFGPNQGTAGVTRKPNKEILEHDLKRLIQLKIAVLEEKLMDQGYTDAEIAEKLDEARKSLESKHNEDLGDNALVFSEKVSETQTHQVSALKERQMETLKAALGIISDADREKKRGDAEAPCFVDNSAGSYKRRRTI
;
A
#
# COMPACT_ATOMS: atom_id res chain seq x y z
N MET A 1 18.53 -44.09 34.37
CA MET A 1 18.04 -43.32 33.21
C MET A 1 16.60 -42.89 33.44
N TYR A 2 16.28 -41.63 33.16
CA TYR A 2 14.91 -41.10 33.22
C TYR A 2 14.57 -40.50 31.84
N ASN A 3 13.46 -40.92 31.24
CA ASN A 3 13.06 -40.54 29.87
C ASN A 3 14.16 -40.77 28.79
N GLY A 4 14.98 -41.82 28.94
CA GLY A 4 16.07 -42.11 28.01
C GLY A 4 17.25 -41.12 28.06
N ILE A 5 17.27 -40.20 29.04
CA ILE A 5 18.28 -39.14 29.17
C ILE A 5 19.11 -39.40 30.44
N GLY A 6 20.41 -39.11 30.35
CA GLY A 6 21.37 -39.25 31.45
C GLY A 6 22.21 -40.54 31.41
N ILE A 7 22.95 -40.79 32.49
CA ILE A 7 23.84 -41.95 32.62
C ILE A 7 23.06 -43.17 33.15
N GLN A 8 23.44 -44.38 32.73
CA GLN A 8 22.82 -45.63 33.19
C GLN A 8 23.13 -45.91 34.67
N THR A 9 24.39 -45.77 35.08
CA THR A 9 24.85 -45.87 36.47
C THR A 9 25.88 -44.76 36.77
N PRO A 10 25.84 -44.10 37.94
CA PRO A 10 26.84 -43.10 38.32
C PRO A 10 28.19 -43.73 38.74
N ARG A 11 28.20 -45.03 39.01
CA ARG A 11 29.42 -45.76 39.38
C ARG A 11 30.33 -45.88 38.16
N GLY A 12 31.55 -45.38 38.27
CA GLY A 12 32.54 -45.38 37.19
C GLY A 12 32.50 -44.15 36.27
N SER A 13 31.52 -43.24 36.42
CA SER A 13 31.50 -41.97 35.66
C SER A 13 32.36 -40.87 36.30
N GLY A 14 32.87 -41.08 37.52
CA GLY A 14 33.66 -40.10 38.25
C GLY A 14 32.86 -38.86 38.70
N THR A 15 31.52 -38.92 38.65
CA THR A 15 30.61 -37.82 39.00
C THR A 15 29.42 -38.32 39.80
N ASN A 16 28.66 -37.40 40.42
CA ASN A 16 27.50 -37.75 41.25
C ASN A 16 26.27 -38.22 40.44
N GLY A 17 26.35 -38.25 39.10
CA GLY A 17 25.24 -38.65 38.22
C GLY A 17 24.08 -37.65 38.13
N TYR A 18 24.29 -36.40 38.56
CA TYR A 18 23.27 -35.34 38.48
C TYR A 18 23.13 -34.83 37.04
N VAL A 19 21.89 -34.78 36.53
CA VAL A 19 21.59 -34.41 35.14
C VAL A 19 20.59 -33.27 35.14
N GLU A 20 21.00 -32.10 34.65
CA GLU A 20 20.12 -30.93 34.49
C GLU A 20 19.56 -30.85 33.07
N ARG A 21 18.35 -30.29 32.95
CA ARG A 21 17.81 -29.88 31.64
C ARG A 21 18.47 -28.58 31.20
N SER A 22 18.94 -28.53 29.95
CA SER A 22 19.38 -27.27 29.33
C SER A 22 18.25 -26.24 29.29
N LYS A 23 18.46 -25.09 29.95
CA LYS A 23 17.50 -23.96 30.00
C LYS A 23 17.45 -23.19 28.67
N PHE A 24 18.48 -23.29 27.85
CA PHE A 24 18.57 -22.62 26.55
C PHE A 24 18.01 -23.45 25.39
N PHE A 25 17.54 -24.67 25.66
CA PHE A 25 16.97 -25.53 24.64
C PHE A 25 15.58 -25.02 24.22
N VAL A 26 15.51 -24.37 23.05
CA VAL A 26 14.26 -23.94 22.43
C VAL A 26 13.62 -25.14 21.74
N LYS A 27 12.42 -25.52 22.19
CA LYS A 27 11.66 -26.60 21.54
C LYS A 27 11.29 -26.17 20.11
N PRO A 28 11.64 -26.96 19.07
CA PRO A 28 11.21 -26.64 17.71
C PRO A 28 9.68 -26.65 17.66
N LYS A 29 9.09 -25.61 17.04
CA LYS A 29 7.66 -25.62 16.75
C LYS A 29 7.40 -26.79 15.81
N ARG A 30 6.57 -27.73 16.27
CA ARG A 30 5.97 -28.76 15.42
C ARG A 30 5.19 -28.03 14.33
N ASN A 31 5.71 -28.06 13.09
CA ASN A 31 4.99 -27.64 11.89
C ASN A 31 3.85 -28.64 11.68
N ALA A 32 2.80 -28.54 12.48
CA ALA A 32 1.52 -29.11 12.13
C ALA A 32 1.04 -28.31 10.93
N TYR A 33 1.41 -28.74 9.73
CA TYR A 33 0.73 -28.34 8.51
C TYR A 33 -0.71 -28.78 8.70
N SER A 34 -1.55 -27.87 9.20
CA SER A 34 -2.98 -28.06 9.22
C SER A 34 -3.39 -28.13 7.75
N ILE A 35 -3.67 -29.33 7.26
CA ILE A 35 -4.43 -29.56 6.03
C ILE A 35 -5.86 -29.09 6.33
N LYS A 36 -6.03 -27.78 6.54
CA LYS A 36 -7.34 -27.15 6.57
C LYS A 36 -7.61 -26.81 5.12
N GLY A 37 -8.56 -27.56 4.53
CA GLY A 37 -8.92 -27.48 3.12
C GLY A 37 -9.04 -26.04 2.63
N PHE A 38 -8.76 -25.86 1.33
CA PHE A 38 -8.74 -24.57 0.65
C PHE A 38 -10.04 -23.80 0.91
N GLY A 39 -9.99 -22.84 1.84
CA GLY A 39 -11.09 -21.91 2.05
C GLY A 39 -11.28 -21.02 0.82
N PRO A 40 -12.44 -20.37 0.65
CA PRO A 40 -12.74 -19.50 -0.51
C PRO A 40 -11.72 -18.35 -0.70
N ASN A 41 -10.91 -18.06 0.33
CA ASN A 41 -9.86 -17.04 0.33
C ASN A 41 -8.42 -17.59 0.26
N GLN A 42 -8.19 -18.89 0.09
CA GLN A 42 -6.81 -19.43 0.07
C GLN A 42 -6.04 -19.12 -1.22
N GLY A 43 -6.70 -18.64 -2.28
CA GLY A 43 -6.06 -18.16 -3.51
C GLY A 43 -5.61 -16.68 -3.46
N THR A 44 -6.00 -15.92 -2.44
CA THR A 44 -5.64 -14.49 -2.29
C THR A 44 -4.42 -14.28 -1.41
N ALA A 45 -3.68 -15.35 -1.08
CA ALA A 45 -2.59 -15.35 -0.11
C ALA A 45 -1.46 -14.33 -0.39
N GLY A 46 -1.32 -13.86 -1.64
CA GLY A 46 -0.37 -12.80 -2.02
C GLY A 46 -0.89 -11.36 -1.90
N VAL A 47 -2.19 -11.15 -1.68
CA VAL A 47 -2.88 -9.84 -1.66
C VAL A 47 -3.60 -9.62 -0.31
N THR A 48 -3.13 -10.27 0.76
CA THR A 48 -3.83 -10.20 2.06
C THR A 48 -3.71 -8.82 2.73
N ARG A 49 -2.78 -7.97 2.30
CA ARG A 49 -2.61 -6.61 2.84
C ARG A 49 -2.91 -5.59 1.76
N LYS A 50 -4.07 -4.95 1.87
CA LYS A 50 -4.40 -3.75 1.09
C LYS A 50 -3.33 -2.67 1.36
N PRO A 51 -2.97 -1.86 0.36
CA PRO A 51 -2.11 -0.71 0.57
C PRO A 51 -2.80 0.30 1.49
N ASN A 52 -2.06 0.86 2.44
CA ASN A 52 -2.55 1.95 3.29
C ASN A 52 -2.41 3.27 2.54
N LYS A 53 -3.53 3.96 2.31
CA LYS A 53 -3.56 5.23 1.56
C LYS A 53 -2.69 6.32 2.20
N GLU A 54 -2.72 6.41 3.53
CA GLU A 54 -1.91 7.38 4.30
C GLU A 54 -0.40 7.24 4.04
N ILE A 55 0.08 6.00 3.89
CA ILE A 55 1.50 5.74 3.64
C ILE A 55 1.88 6.14 2.22
N LEU A 56 1.00 5.85 1.24
CA LEU A 56 1.22 6.29 -0.14
C LEU A 56 1.24 7.82 -0.24
N GLU A 57 0.27 8.51 0.37
CA GLU A 57 0.23 9.97 0.40
C GLU A 57 1.47 10.59 1.09
N HIS A 58 1.95 9.96 2.15
CA HIS A 58 3.17 10.39 2.84
C HIS A 58 4.41 10.23 1.96
N ASP A 59 4.56 9.09 1.28
CA ASP A 59 5.66 8.86 0.33
C ASP A 59 5.64 9.90 -0.80
N LEU A 60 4.46 10.26 -1.29
CA LEU A 60 4.27 11.29 -2.33
C LEU A 60 4.70 12.67 -1.84
N LYS A 61 4.27 13.08 -0.64
CA LYS A 61 4.72 14.33 -0.02
C LYS A 61 6.23 14.34 0.18
N ARG A 62 6.82 13.22 0.63
CA ARG A 62 8.27 13.07 0.78
C ARG A 62 9.00 13.25 -0.56
N LEU A 63 8.48 12.68 -1.65
CA LEU A 63 9.08 12.85 -2.98
C LEU A 63 9.04 14.29 -3.47
N ILE A 64 7.95 15.03 -3.21
CA ILE A 64 7.85 16.46 -3.53
C ILE A 64 8.91 17.26 -2.76
N GLN A 65 9.02 17.03 -1.45
CA GLN A 65 10.00 17.72 -0.62
C GLN A 65 11.44 17.42 -1.03
N LEU A 66 11.75 16.16 -1.39
CA LEU A 66 13.06 15.80 -1.91
C LEU A 66 13.40 16.56 -3.19
N LYS A 67 12.45 16.71 -4.12
CA LYS A 67 12.67 17.49 -5.34
C LYS A 67 12.93 18.96 -5.04
N ILE A 68 12.19 19.54 -4.09
CA ILE A 68 12.38 20.94 -3.67
C ILE A 68 13.77 21.12 -3.07
N ALA A 69 14.21 20.24 -2.17
CA ALA A 69 15.54 20.29 -1.56
C ALA A 69 16.66 20.19 -2.61
N VAL A 70 16.51 19.29 -3.60
CA VAL A 70 17.48 19.17 -4.71
C VAL A 70 17.47 20.41 -5.62
N LEU A 71 16.32 21.08 -5.78
CA LEU A 71 16.24 22.32 -6.55
C LEU A 71 16.89 23.49 -5.79
N GLU A 72 16.69 23.56 -4.47
CA GLU A 72 17.33 24.54 -3.61
C GLU A 72 18.86 24.43 -3.71
N GLU A 73 19.42 23.22 -3.56
CA GLU A 73 20.87 22.98 -3.71
C GLU A 73 21.40 23.46 -5.07
N LYS A 74 20.68 23.15 -6.16
CA LYS A 74 21.07 23.60 -7.51
C LYS A 74 21.02 25.11 -7.69
N LEU A 75 20.05 25.79 -7.06
CA LEU A 75 19.93 27.25 -7.15
C LEU A 75 21.00 27.94 -6.28
N MET A 76 21.36 27.35 -5.14
CA MET A 76 22.49 27.80 -4.32
C MET A 76 23.82 27.67 -5.08
N ASP A 77 24.06 26.53 -5.73
CA ASP A 77 25.27 26.31 -6.55
C ASP A 77 25.37 27.30 -7.73
N GLN A 78 24.23 27.75 -8.24
CA GLN A 78 24.14 28.76 -9.31
C GLN A 78 24.35 30.19 -8.81
N GLY A 79 24.40 30.41 -7.49
CA GLY A 79 24.66 31.72 -6.88
C GLY A 79 23.47 32.68 -6.90
N TYR A 80 22.24 32.17 -6.90
CA TYR A 80 21.04 33.00 -6.76
C TYR A 80 20.92 33.61 -5.36
N THR A 81 20.19 34.73 -5.26
CA THR A 81 19.88 35.35 -3.95
C THR A 81 18.79 34.56 -3.23
N ASP A 82 18.83 34.51 -1.90
CA ASP A 82 17.87 33.76 -1.07
C ASP A 82 16.40 34.13 -1.35
N ALA A 83 16.14 35.39 -1.72
CA ALA A 83 14.80 35.87 -2.06
C ALA A 83 14.28 35.26 -3.38
N GLU A 84 15.13 35.21 -4.41
CA GLU A 84 14.78 34.59 -5.70
C GLU A 84 14.65 33.08 -5.59
N ILE A 85 15.42 32.45 -4.68
CA ILE A 85 15.32 31.02 -4.39
C ILE A 85 13.95 30.72 -3.79
N ALA A 86 13.50 31.48 -2.79
CA ALA A 86 12.21 31.27 -2.14
C ALA A 86 11.03 31.33 -3.13
N GLU A 87 11.00 32.34 -4.02
CA GLU A 87 9.97 32.47 -5.05
C GLU A 87 9.93 31.27 -6.00
N LYS A 88 11.10 30.84 -6.49
CA LYS A 88 11.22 29.67 -7.38
C LYS A 88 10.82 28.37 -6.68
N LEU A 89 11.10 28.22 -5.39
CA LEU A 89 10.71 27.04 -4.63
C LEU A 89 9.19 26.97 -4.42
N ASP A 90 8.54 28.11 -4.18
CA ASP A 90 7.07 28.18 -4.05
C ASP A 90 6.36 27.85 -5.37
N GLU A 91 6.89 28.35 -6.49
CA GLU A 91 6.42 28.01 -7.83
C GLU A 91 6.63 26.52 -8.15
N ALA A 92 7.82 25.99 -7.82
CA ALA A 92 8.13 24.57 -8.01
C ALA A 92 7.22 23.68 -7.18
N ARG A 93 6.94 24.07 -5.93
CA ARG A 93 6.02 23.34 -5.04
C ARG A 93 4.62 23.25 -5.61
N LYS A 94 4.03 24.39 -6.01
CA LYS A 94 2.70 24.44 -6.63
C LYS A 94 2.67 23.60 -7.91
N SER A 95 3.69 23.72 -8.75
CA SER A 95 3.80 22.97 -10.01
C SER A 95 3.90 21.46 -9.78
N LEU A 96 4.64 21.01 -8.76
CA LEU A 96 4.79 19.60 -8.43
C LEU A 96 3.51 19.03 -7.78
N GLU A 97 2.83 19.80 -6.95
CA GLU A 97 1.54 19.43 -6.36
C GLU A 97 0.44 19.35 -7.44
N SER A 98 0.38 20.30 -8.38
CA SER A 98 -0.57 20.27 -9.51
C SER A 98 -0.34 19.06 -10.42
N LYS A 99 0.90 18.84 -10.87
CA LYS A 99 1.25 17.66 -11.70
C LYS A 99 0.85 16.36 -11.01
N HIS A 100 1.08 16.27 -9.71
CA HIS A 100 0.72 15.09 -8.94
C HIS A 100 -0.80 14.85 -8.88
N ASN A 101 -1.60 15.90 -8.71
CA ASN A 101 -3.06 15.78 -8.70
C ASN A 101 -3.61 15.32 -10.07
N GLU A 102 -2.96 15.71 -11.18
CA GLU A 102 -3.30 15.25 -12.53
C GLU A 102 -2.91 13.77 -12.73
N ASP A 103 -1.74 13.35 -12.24
CA ASP A 103 -1.24 11.97 -12.34
C ASP A 103 -2.06 10.93 -11.57
N LEU A 104 -2.87 11.37 -10.58
CA LEU A 104 -3.84 10.51 -9.88
C LEU A 104 -4.94 9.99 -10.82
N GLY A 105 -5.16 10.64 -11.98
CA GLY A 105 -6.18 10.29 -12.96
C GLY A 105 -5.79 9.13 -13.87
N ASP A 106 -4.64 9.20 -14.54
CA ASP A 106 -4.42 8.33 -15.72
C ASP A 106 -3.05 7.64 -15.84
N ASN A 107 -1.99 8.08 -15.14
CA ASN A 107 -0.65 7.46 -15.30
C ASN A 107 0.26 7.65 -14.07
N ALA A 108 -0.16 7.10 -12.94
CA ALA A 108 0.53 7.24 -11.65
C ALA A 108 1.89 6.51 -11.52
N LEU A 109 2.68 6.31 -12.60
CA LEU A 109 3.95 5.56 -12.49
C LEU A 109 5.02 5.85 -13.55
N VAL A 110 5.11 7.08 -14.06
CA VAL A 110 6.28 7.50 -14.86
C VAL A 110 7.34 8.20 -14.00
N PHE A 111 7.06 8.48 -12.73
CA PHE A 111 8.04 9.11 -11.85
C PHE A 111 8.74 8.10 -10.93
N SER A 112 9.97 7.76 -11.31
CA SER A 112 11.01 7.00 -10.59
C SER A 112 11.17 5.52 -10.92
N GLU A 113 12.44 5.19 -11.12
CA GLU A 113 13.05 3.87 -11.17
C GLU A 113 12.28 2.83 -10.34
N LYS A 114 12.02 1.67 -10.96
CA LYS A 114 11.74 0.37 -10.33
C LYS A 114 11.46 0.48 -8.82
N VAL A 115 10.17 0.43 -8.44
CA VAL A 115 9.75 0.44 -7.02
C VAL A 115 10.66 -0.48 -6.23
N SER A 116 11.39 0.11 -5.29
CA SER A 116 12.37 -0.62 -4.48
C SER A 116 11.69 -1.75 -3.71
N GLU A 117 12.36 -2.88 -3.55
CA GLU A 117 11.80 -4.05 -2.84
C GLU A 117 11.40 -3.72 -1.38
N THR A 118 11.97 -2.67 -0.80
CA THR A 118 11.67 -2.17 0.55
C THR A 118 10.34 -1.43 0.64
N GLN A 119 9.80 -0.90 -0.46
CA GLN A 119 8.54 -0.14 -0.50
C GLN A 119 7.32 -1.06 -0.61
N THR A 120 7.07 -1.82 0.46
CA THR A 120 6.00 -2.83 0.53
C THR A 120 4.61 -2.33 0.12
N HIS A 121 4.21 -1.11 0.50
CA HIS A 121 2.88 -0.58 0.18
C HIS A 121 2.74 -0.19 -1.30
N GLN A 122 3.80 0.31 -1.92
CA GLN A 122 3.81 0.62 -3.35
C GLN A 122 3.78 -0.68 -4.17
N VAL A 123 4.54 -1.70 -3.75
CA VAL A 123 4.49 -3.04 -4.33
C VAL A 123 3.09 -3.65 -4.19
N SER A 124 2.43 -3.49 -3.04
CA SER A 124 1.05 -3.96 -2.85
C SER A 124 0.06 -3.23 -3.75
N ALA A 125 0.16 -1.90 -3.88
CA ALA A 125 -0.71 -1.11 -4.77
C ALA A 125 -0.53 -1.50 -6.24
N LEU A 126 0.71 -1.74 -6.67
CA LEU A 126 1.02 -2.27 -8.00
C LEU A 126 0.41 -3.65 -8.23
N LYS A 127 0.57 -4.56 -7.28
CA LYS A 127 0.00 -5.90 -7.35
C LYS A 127 -1.52 -5.87 -7.37
N GLU A 128 -2.15 -4.98 -6.61
CA GLU A 128 -3.61 -4.81 -6.63
C GLU A 128 -4.09 -4.40 -8.02
N ARG A 129 -3.48 -3.38 -8.64
CA ARG A 129 -3.76 -2.97 -10.02
C ARG A 129 -3.53 -4.09 -11.03
N GLN A 130 -2.40 -4.81 -10.93
CA GLN A 130 -2.12 -5.96 -11.80
C GLN A 130 -3.19 -7.05 -11.66
N MET A 131 -3.60 -7.38 -10.43
CA MET A 131 -4.64 -8.36 -10.19
C MET A 131 -6.02 -7.88 -10.70
N GLU A 132 -6.33 -6.60 -10.61
CA GLU A 132 -7.55 -6.01 -11.21
C GLU A 132 -7.55 -6.15 -12.73
N THR A 133 -6.43 -5.85 -13.40
CA THR A 133 -6.32 -6.03 -14.86
C THR A 133 -6.45 -7.50 -15.27
N LEU A 134 -5.86 -8.42 -14.51
CA LEU A 134 -5.97 -9.86 -14.75
C LEU A 134 -7.40 -10.37 -14.51
N LYS A 135 -8.07 -9.91 -13.45
CA LYS A 135 -9.49 -10.24 -13.19
C LYS A 135 -10.38 -9.77 -14.32
N ALA A 136 -10.16 -8.55 -14.83
CA ALA A 136 -10.91 -8.00 -15.95
C ALA A 136 -10.67 -8.81 -17.24
N ALA A 137 -9.41 -9.15 -17.55
CA ALA A 137 -9.06 -9.94 -18.72
C ALA A 137 -9.64 -11.37 -18.67
N LEU A 138 -9.64 -12.00 -17.49
CA LEU A 138 -10.19 -13.34 -17.28
C LEU A 138 -11.72 -13.36 -17.15
N GLY A 139 -12.38 -12.19 -17.17
CA GLY A 139 -13.83 -12.08 -17.01
C GLY A 139 -14.34 -12.59 -15.64
N ILE A 140 -13.47 -12.63 -14.63
CA ILE A 140 -13.86 -13.01 -13.26
C ILE A 140 -14.53 -11.81 -12.62
N ILE A 141 -15.84 -11.71 -12.84
CA ILE A 141 -16.68 -10.71 -12.19
C ILE A 141 -16.95 -11.23 -10.77
N SER A 142 -16.37 -10.58 -9.75
CA SER A 142 -16.72 -10.93 -8.38
C SER A 142 -18.16 -10.46 -8.09
N ASP A 143 -18.88 -11.16 -7.22
CA ASP A 143 -20.25 -10.76 -6.86
C ASP A 143 -20.29 -9.34 -6.24
N ALA A 144 -19.21 -8.93 -5.57
CA ALA A 144 -19.02 -7.56 -5.08
C ALA A 144 -18.91 -6.51 -6.22
N ASP A 145 -18.32 -6.87 -7.36
CA ASP A 145 -18.25 -5.98 -8.54
C ASP A 145 -19.61 -5.90 -9.25
N ARG A 146 -20.43 -6.96 -9.17
CA ARG A 146 -21.82 -6.96 -9.66
C ARG A 146 -22.71 -6.06 -8.82
N GLU A 147 -22.55 -6.06 -7.50
CA GLU A 147 -23.30 -5.19 -6.59
C GLU A 147 -22.92 -3.71 -6.76
N LYS A 148 -21.63 -3.38 -6.95
CA LYS A 148 -21.20 -2.01 -7.27
C LYS A 148 -21.79 -1.50 -8.59
N LYS A 149 -21.75 -2.31 -9.65
CA LYS A 149 -22.37 -1.94 -10.94
C LYS A 149 -23.89 -1.72 -10.86
N ARG A 150 -24.58 -2.38 -9.92
CA ARG A 150 -26.01 -2.14 -9.66
C ARG A 150 -26.25 -0.82 -8.93
N GLY A 151 -25.39 -0.46 -7.97
CA GLY A 151 -25.47 0.81 -7.26
C GLY A 151 -25.17 2.04 -8.13
N ASP A 152 -24.21 1.94 -9.06
CA ASP A 152 -23.87 3.04 -9.98
C ASP A 152 -24.95 3.29 -11.05
N ALA A 153 -25.82 2.31 -11.32
CA ALA A 153 -26.95 2.43 -12.24
C ALA A 153 -28.22 3.02 -11.57
N GLU A 154 -28.26 3.10 -10.24
CA GLU A 154 -29.40 3.56 -9.44
C GLU A 154 -29.21 4.98 -8.85
N ALA A 155 -28.19 5.74 -9.26
CA ALA A 155 -28.14 7.17 -8.94
C ALA A 155 -29.25 7.90 -9.73
N PRO A 156 -30.31 8.43 -9.09
CA PRO A 156 -31.33 9.17 -9.81
C PRO A 156 -30.70 10.46 -10.36
N CYS A 157 -30.80 10.66 -11.67
CA CYS A 157 -30.58 11.97 -12.29
C CYS A 157 -31.45 13.00 -11.55
N PHE A 158 -30.84 13.80 -10.68
CA PHE A 158 -31.49 14.95 -10.08
C PHE A 158 -31.71 15.97 -11.19
N VAL A 159 -32.94 16.02 -11.71
CA VAL A 159 -33.34 17.02 -12.69
C VAL A 159 -33.46 18.35 -11.97
N ASP A 160 -32.46 19.22 -12.14
CA ASP A 160 -32.52 20.61 -11.69
C ASP A 160 -33.65 21.36 -12.42
N ASN A 161 -34.82 21.42 -11.78
CA ASN A 161 -35.90 22.33 -12.18
C ASN A 161 -35.58 23.74 -11.67
N SER A 162 -34.64 24.44 -12.34
CA SER A 162 -34.37 25.85 -12.05
C SER A 162 -34.64 26.75 -13.26
N ALA A 163 -35.73 27.52 -13.13
CA ALA A 163 -35.95 28.87 -13.67
C ALA A 163 -35.98 29.09 -15.19
N GLY A 164 -37.21 29.16 -15.75
CA GLY A 164 -37.52 29.90 -16.97
C GLY A 164 -38.74 30.80 -16.75
N SER A 165 -38.52 32.08 -16.42
CA SER A 165 -39.60 33.05 -16.24
C SER A 165 -40.22 33.43 -17.59
N TYR A 166 -41.43 32.94 -17.88
CA TYR A 166 -42.21 33.39 -19.03
C TYR A 166 -43.10 34.57 -18.63
N LYS A 167 -42.68 35.77 -19.05
CA LYS A 167 -43.49 37.00 -19.04
C LYS A 167 -44.79 36.75 -19.83
N ARG A 168 -45.94 36.72 -19.15
CA ARG A 168 -47.25 36.82 -19.82
C ARG A 168 -47.43 38.26 -20.31
N ARG A 169 -47.44 38.46 -21.63
CA ARG A 169 -47.92 39.70 -22.23
C ARG A 169 -49.43 39.79 -22.03
N ARG A 170 -49.88 40.90 -21.42
CA ARG A 170 -51.25 41.38 -21.50
C ARG A 170 -51.55 41.80 -22.93
N THR A 171 -52.68 41.37 -23.47
CA THR A 171 -53.37 42.04 -24.58
C THR A 171 -54.86 41.97 -24.33
N ILE A 172 -55.43 43.18 -24.21
CA ILE A 172 -56.82 43.69 -24.34
C ILE A 172 -57.96 42.69 -24.15
#